data_AF-A0A4R4CAT6-F1
#
_entry.id   AF-A0A4R4CAT6-F1
#
_cell.length_a   1.000
_cell.length_b   1.000
_cell.length_c   1.000
_cell.angle_alpha   90.00
_cell.angle_beta   90.00
_cell.angle_gamma   90.00
#
_symmetry.space_group_name_H-M   'P 1'
#
loop_
_entity.id
_entity.type
_entity.pdbx_description
1 polymer ?
#
loop_
_entity_poly.entity_id
_entity_poly.type
_entity_poly.pdbx_seq_one_letter_code
_entity_poly.pdbx_strand_id
1 'polypeptide(L)'
;MKKQLFTMRLSESLAAALESIKQRRQESSSAEVARRLLELGVEADRRATETFRSLPEEPRAALLVLRDRYYRDDTLTREEWEFLARMAHGAYLRPDRSFVTRSLLVEILNATKALLSARTHHLGTQELPSDRYYRSKLDLREDEPLLEGIDRVAAGLPEWPGATYAEWLTRPIQGYFNGEEPALPDDLLNRALKPHLSTLLTLAIRAFWRAEGKPVTDANNDSPTLGNMRQLNPLELDGLTLSFTVMNQRLSAILDFGDICPMLLSLSSPPIINDFFDLVTAATRSGTRHPQYEAGPRRISLPTQHYKKFVLWDGDKNFHFEIAEMERIANLARAARSDPNFISHEKATRLAYGVI
;
A
#
# COMPACT_ATOMS: atom_id res chain seq x y z
N MET A 1 -6.08 -4.71 26.11
CA MET A 1 -5.19 -5.89 25.99
C MET A 1 -4.39 -6.08 27.27
N LYS A 2 -4.51 -7.22 27.93
CA LYS A 2 -3.52 -7.64 28.93
C LYS A 2 -2.26 -8.07 28.17
N LYS A 3 -1.14 -7.37 28.36
CA LYS A 3 0.16 -7.85 27.88
C LYS A 3 0.62 -8.91 28.86
N GLN A 4 0.69 -10.14 28.40
CA GLN A 4 1.26 -11.25 29.16
C GLN A 4 2.60 -11.58 28.54
N LEU A 5 3.67 -11.37 29.30
CA LEU A 5 4.99 -11.82 28.91
C LEU A 5 5.09 -13.29 29.28
N PHE A 6 5.24 -14.15 28.28
CA PHE A 6 5.54 -15.56 28.49
C PHE A 6 6.90 -15.87 27.87
N THR A 7 7.72 -16.63 28.60
CA THR A 7 9.01 -17.10 28.10
C THR A 7 8.81 -18.53 27.62
N MET A 8 9.04 -18.77 26.34
CA MET A 8 8.92 -20.09 25.72
C MET A 8 10.32 -20.63 25.42
N ARG A 9 10.62 -21.86 25.86
CA ARG A 9 11.84 -22.56 25.46
C ARG A 9 11.59 -23.20 24.10
N LEU A 10 12.35 -22.80 23.10
CA LEU A 10 12.29 -23.32 21.74
C LEU A 10 13.50 -24.21 21.47
N SER A 11 13.35 -25.21 20.61
CA SER A 11 14.52 -25.90 20.06
C SER A 11 15.38 -24.92 19.25
N GLU A 12 16.69 -25.18 19.19
CA GLU A 12 17.61 -24.35 18.38
C GLU A 12 17.17 -24.27 16.91
N SER A 13 16.65 -25.37 16.36
CA SER A 13 16.10 -25.43 15.00
C SER A 13 14.91 -24.49 14.79
N LEU A 14 14.01 -24.40 15.75
CA LEU A 14 12.82 -23.56 15.67
C LEU A 14 13.15 -22.09 15.91
N ALA A 15 14.11 -21.79 16.80
CA ALA A 15 14.66 -20.46 16.97
C ALA A 15 15.36 -19.96 15.70
N ALA A 16 16.17 -20.80 15.06
CA ALA A 16 16.81 -20.48 13.78
C ALA A 16 15.80 -20.25 12.65
N ALA A 17 14.72 -21.06 12.59
CA ALA A 17 13.64 -20.86 11.64
C ALA A 17 12.91 -19.52 11.85
N LEU A 18 12.63 -19.15 13.10
CA LEU A 18 12.04 -17.86 13.47
C LEU A 18 12.93 -16.68 13.03
N GLU A 19 14.23 -16.74 13.28
CA GLU A 19 15.17 -15.71 12.84
C GLU A 19 15.28 -15.64 11.31
N SER A 20 15.26 -16.78 10.62
CA SER A 20 15.23 -16.83 9.15
C SER A 20 13.98 -16.18 8.57
N ILE A 21 12.81 -16.46 9.15
CA ILE A 21 11.54 -15.83 8.77
C ILE A 21 11.57 -14.33 9.07
N LYS A 22 12.09 -13.93 10.23
CA LYS A 22 12.26 -12.52 10.60
C LYS A 22 13.12 -11.78 9.59
N GLN A 23 14.25 -12.35 9.17
CA GLN A 23 15.12 -11.77 8.15
C GLN A 23 14.42 -11.68 6.79
N ARG A 24 13.79 -12.76 6.33
CA ARG A 24 13.04 -12.81 5.06
C ARG A 24 11.91 -11.78 5.01
N ARG A 25 11.21 -11.55 6.13
CA ARG A 25 10.06 -10.64 6.26
C ARG A 25 10.43 -9.25 6.79
N GLN A 26 11.72 -9.00 7.00
CA GLN A 26 12.26 -7.76 7.58
C GLN A 26 11.52 -7.33 8.86
N GLU A 27 11.15 -8.29 9.71
CA GLU A 27 10.38 -8.04 10.95
C GLU A 27 11.29 -7.52 12.06
N SER A 28 10.78 -6.55 12.84
CA SER A 28 11.55 -5.84 13.85
C SER A 28 11.84 -6.68 15.09
N SER A 29 11.04 -7.71 15.38
CA SER A 29 11.25 -8.60 16.52
C SER A 29 10.79 -10.02 16.26
N SER A 30 11.49 -10.97 16.88
CA SER A 30 11.18 -12.40 16.81
C SER A 30 9.90 -12.73 17.58
N ALA A 31 9.54 -11.90 18.57
CA ALA A 31 8.27 -11.99 19.28
C ALA A 31 7.07 -11.64 18.39
N GLU A 32 7.22 -10.66 17.49
CA GLU A 32 6.17 -10.31 16.52
C GLU A 32 6.01 -11.43 15.48
N VAL A 33 7.12 -12.03 15.03
CA VAL A 33 7.08 -13.22 14.17
C VAL A 33 6.40 -14.39 14.89
N ALA A 34 6.74 -14.65 16.16
CA ALA A 34 6.15 -15.74 16.94
C ALA A 34 4.65 -15.51 17.21
N ARG A 35 4.25 -14.29 17.60
CA ARG A 35 2.84 -13.91 17.78
C ARG A 35 2.06 -14.17 16.48
N ARG A 36 2.57 -13.69 15.35
CA ARG A 36 1.95 -13.91 14.05
C ARG A 36 1.88 -15.39 13.69
N LEU A 37 2.94 -16.17 13.90
CA LEU A 37 2.93 -17.62 13.63
C LEU A 37 1.92 -18.37 14.50
N LEU A 38 1.75 -17.99 15.77
CA LEU A 38 0.73 -18.55 16.65
C LEU A 38 -0.69 -18.19 16.20
N GLU A 39 -0.92 -16.93 15.82
CA GLU A 39 -2.19 -16.48 15.24
C GLU A 39 -2.49 -17.24 13.94
N LEU A 40 -1.47 -17.43 13.08
CA LEU A 40 -1.59 -18.20 11.86
C LEU A 40 -1.83 -19.68 12.12
N GLY A 41 -1.26 -20.27 13.18
CA GLY A 41 -1.43 -21.67 13.55
C GLY A 41 -2.85 -21.97 14.03
N VAL A 42 -3.40 -21.14 14.92
CA VAL A 42 -4.80 -21.24 15.38
C VAL A 42 -5.76 -21.10 14.20
N GLU A 43 -5.45 -20.19 13.30
CA GLU A 43 -6.28 -19.89 12.16
C GLU A 43 -6.07 -20.89 11.00
N ALA A 44 -4.91 -21.54 10.93
CA ALA A 44 -4.62 -22.63 10.00
C ALA A 44 -5.35 -23.89 10.41
N ASP A 45 -5.43 -24.20 11.70
CA ASP A 45 -6.23 -25.29 12.23
C ASP A 45 -7.73 -25.07 11.95
N ARG A 46 -8.21 -23.84 12.17
CA ARG A 46 -9.60 -23.45 11.86
C ARG A 46 -9.94 -23.62 10.37
N ARG A 47 -9.04 -23.23 9.47
CA ARG A 47 -9.26 -23.30 8.00
C ARG A 47 -8.84 -24.61 7.34
N ALA A 48 -7.96 -25.39 7.94
CA ALA A 48 -7.65 -26.76 7.51
C ALA A 48 -8.88 -27.68 7.66
N THR A 49 -9.84 -27.27 8.49
CA THR A 49 -11.16 -27.90 8.61
C THR A 49 -12.11 -27.49 7.46
N GLU A 50 -11.77 -26.47 6.66
CA GLU A 50 -12.58 -25.88 5.58
C GLU A 50 -11.92 -26.03 4.19
N THR A 51 -11.29 -27.17 3.91
CA THR A 51 -10.54 -27.42 2.66
C THR A 51 -11.42 -27.29 1.40
N PHE A 52 -10.88 -26.62 0.36
CA PHE A 52 -11.45 -26.41 -0.98
C PHE A 52 -12.69 -25.54 -1.08
N ARG A 53 -12.56 -24.24 -0.80
CA ARG A 53 -13.47 -23.24 -1.40
C ARG A 53 -12.71 -22.37 -2.37
N SER A 54 -13.35 -22.10 -3.51
CA SER A 54 -13.07 -20.96 -4.37
C SER A 54 -12.92 -19.69 -3.53
N LEU A 55 -12.24 -18.68 -4.07
CA LEU A 55 -12.08 -17.42 -3.38
C LEU A 55 -13.48 -16.90 -2.98
N PRO A 56 -13.69 -16.46 -1.72
CA PRO A 56 -14.99 -15.93 -1.31
C PRO A 56 -15.45 -14.80 -2.23
N GLU A 57 -16.74 -14.77 -2.57
CA GLU A 57 -17.29 -13.68 -3.41
C GLU A 57 -17.22 -12.32 -2.69
N GLU A 58 -17.34 -12.31 -1.37
CA GLU A 58 -17.21 -11.09 -0.57
C GLU A 58 -15.75 -10.59 -0.58
N PRO A 59 -15.47 -9.37 -1.08
CA PRO A 59 -14.10 -8.87 -1.24
C PRO A 59 -13.30 -8.81 0.07
N ARG A 60 -13.95 -8.50 1.20
CA ARG A 60 -13.31 -8.47 2.52
C ARG A 60 -12.83 -9.86 2.94
N ALA A 61 -13.68 -10.88 2.78
CA ALA A 61 -13.36 -12.26 3.11
C ALA A 61 -12.26 -12.82 2.19
N ALA A 62 -12.32 -12.50 0.89
CA ALA A 62 -11.26 -12.84 -0.07
C ALA A 62 -9.90 -12.26 0.32
N LEU A 63 -9.86 -10.97 0.67
CA LEU A 63 -8.62 -10.31 1.10
C LEU A 63 -8.07 -10.86 2.41
N LEU A 64 -8.94 -11.28 3.36
CA LEU A 64 -8.50 -11.97 4.57
C LEU A 64 -7.81 -13.30 4.23
N VAL A 65 -8.43 -14.14 3.38
CA VAL A 65 -7.84 -15.41 2.93
C VAL A 65 -6.47 -15.18 2.29
N LEU A 66 -6.36 -14.21 1.39
CA LEU A 66 -5.11 -13.90 0.67
C LEU A 66 -4.03 -13.32 1.60
N ARG A 67 -4.41 -12.47 2.55
CA ARG A 67 -3.52 -11.95 3.58
C ARG A 67 -2.91 -13.08 4.41
N ASP A 68 -3.73 -14.04 4.79
CA ASP A 68 -3.27 -15.11 5.64
C ASP A 68 -2.45 -16.14 4.85
N ARG A 69 -2.74 -16.37 3.57
CA ARG A 69 -1.88 -17.12 2.65
C ARG A 69 -0.51 -16.46 2.47
N TYR A 70 -0.47 -15.13 2.28
CA TYR A 70 0.78 -14.37 2.26
C TYR A 70 1.60 -14.61 3.54
N TYR A 71 0.95 -14.60 4.70
CA TYR A 71 1.61 -14.84 5.97
C TYR A 71 2.04 -16.30 6.19
N ARG A 72 1.41 -17.28 5.55
CA ARG A 72 1.83 -18.69 5.57
C ARG A 72 2.87 -19.03 4.51
N ASP A 73 3.16 -18.09 3.61
CA ASP A 73 4.00 -18.33 2.43
C ASP A 73 3.39 -19.41 1.51
N ASP A 74 2.06 -19.48 1.45
CA ASP A 74 1.33 -20.44 0.62
C ASP A 74 1.42 -20.06 -0.87
N THR A 75 1.19 -21.04 -1.75
CA THR A 75 1.03 -20.79 -3.20
C THR A 75 -0.38 -20.33 -3.50
N LEU A 76 -0.52 -19.39 -4.42
CA LEU A 76 -1.82 -18.89 -4.88
C LEU A 76 -2.24 -19.54 -6.19
N THR A 77 -3.55 -19.68 -6.41
CA THR A 77 -4.11 -20.12 -7.68
C THR A 77 -4.14 -18.98 -8.70
N ARG A 78 -4.32 -19.29 -10.00
CA ARG A 78 -4.55 -18.28 -11.03
C ARG A 78 -5.69 -17.31 -10.69
N GLU A 79 -6.82 -17.82 -10.18
CA GLU A 79 -7.99 -17.00 -9.79
C GLU A 79 -7.63 -15.99 -8.69
N GLU A 80 -6.83 -16.42 -7.71
CA GLU A 80 -6.35 -15.56 -6.63
C GLU A 80 -5.41 -14.46 -7.16
N TRP A 81 -4.54 -14.79 -8.12
CA TRP A 81 -3.69 -13.80 -8.79
C TRP A 81 -4.49 -12.81 -9.63
N GLU A 82 -5.48 -13.29 -10.37
CA GLU A 82 -6.41 -12.46 -11.14
C GLU A 82 -7.17 -11.49 -10.24
N PHE A 83 -7.69 -11.96 -9.11
CA PHE A 83 -8.35 -11.12 -8.12
C PHE A 83 -7.42 -10.01 -7.62
N LEU A 84 -6.18 -10.35 -7.26
CA LEU A 84 -5.18 -9.38 -6.80
C LEU A 84 -4.83 -8.36 -7.90
N ALA A 85 -4.62 -8.81 -9.14
CA ALA A 85 -4.30 -7.94 -10.27
C ALA A 85 -5.42 -6.94 -10.57
N ARG A 86 -6.67 -7.43 -10.61
CA ARG A 86 -7.87 -6.60 -10.80
C ARG A 86 -8.05 -5.59 -9.67
N MET A 87 -7.89 -6.01 -8.42
CA MET A 87 -8.03 -5.11 -7.26
C MET A 87 -6.88 -4.09 -7.19
N ALA A 88 -5.64 -4.49 -7.51
CA ALA A 88 -4.50 -3.58 -7.57
C ALA A 88 -4.67 -2.52 -8.67
N HIS A 89 -5.15 -2.90 -9.86
CA HIS A 89 -5.58 -1.93 -10.87
C HIS A 89 -6.82 -1.14 -10.46
N GLY A 90 -7.74 -1.70 -9.66
CA GLY A 90 -8.86 -0.96 -9.07
C GLY A 90 -8.38 0.16 -8.15
N ALA A 91 -7.29 -0.10 -7.43
CA ALA A 91 -6.50 0.91 -6.75
C ALA A 91 -5.82 1.88 -7.72
N TYR A 92 -5.96 1.80 -9.05
CA TYR A 92 -5.74 2.71 -10.21
C TYR A 92 -6.88 3.66 -10.68
N LEU A 93 -8.15 3.28 -10.50
CA LEU A 93 -9.27 3.78 -11.32
C LEU A 93 -9.96 5.10 -10.92
N ARG A 94 -9.97 5.49 -9.63
CA ARG A 94 -10.80 6.63 -9.15
C ARG A 94 -10.04 7.98 -9.12
N PRO A 95 -10.56 9.10 -9.61
CA PRO A 95 -9.81 10.35 -9.78
C PRO A 95 -9.40 11.09 -8.49
N ASP A 96 -9.78 10.63 -7.30
CA ASP A 96 -9.51 11.24 -5.98
C ASP A 96 -8.11 10.92 -5.40
N ARG A 97 -7.07 10.88 -6.23
CA ARG A 97 -5.84 10.12 -5.91
C ARG A 97 -4.72 10.89 -5.23
N SER A 98 -4.63 10.67 -3.92
CA SER A 98 -3.53 10.99 -3.01
C SER A 98 -2.33 10.03 -3.04
N PHE A 99 -2.36 8.90 -3.76
CA PHE A 99 -1.46 7.75 -3.48
C PHE A 99 -0.65 7.21 -4.67
N VAL A 100 -0.27 8.06 -5.62
CA VAL A 100 0.58 7.63 -6.74
C VAL A 100 2.04 7.90 -6.40
N THR A 101 2.69 6.92 -5.78
CA THR A 101 4.14 6.93 -5.58
C THR A 101 4.84 6.17 -6.70
N ARG A 102 6.05 6.63 -7.06
CA ARG A 102 6.93 5.92 -7.98
C ARG A 102 7.20 4.50 -7.53
N SER A 103 7.50 4.30 -6.25
CA SER A 103 7.92 3.00 -5.71
C SER A 103 6.91 1.90 -5.97
N LEU A 104 5.62 2.16 -5.72
CA LEU A 104 4.56 1.19 -5.98
C LEU A 104 4.35 0.93 -7.47
N LEU A 105 4.37 1.98 -8.28
CA LEU A 105 4.13 1.83 -9.71
C LEU A 105 5.26 1.04 -10.39
N VAL A 106 6.50 1.29 -9.98
CA VAL A 106 7.66 0.48 -10.39
C VAL A 106 7.46 -0.99 -10.01
N GLU A 107 6.98 -1.29 -8.81
CA GLU A 107 6.71 -2.67 -8.40
C GLU A 107 5.60 -3.34 -9.24
N ILE A 108 4.57 -2.60 -9.67
CA ILE A 108 3.54 -3.13 -10.57
C ILE A 108 4.10 -3.38 -11.97
N LEU A 109 4.94 -2.48 -12.47
CA LEU A 109 5.65 -2.67 -13.74
C LEU A 109 6.59 -3.88 -13.68
N ASN A 110 7.31 -4.07 -12.58
CA ASN A 110 8.16 -5.24 -12.35
C ASN A 110 7.34 -6.53 -12.29
N ALA A 111 6.19 -6.54 -11.61
CA ALA A 111 5.28 -7.68 -11.59
C ALA A 111 4.75 -8.03 -13.00
N THR A 112 4.39 -7.01 -13.78
CA THR A 112 3.96 -7.17 -15.18
C THR A 112 5.09 -7.75 -16.02
N LYS A 113 6.31 -7.20 -15.89
CA LYS A 113 7.51 -7.70 -16.58
C LYS A 113 7.79 -9.17 -16.22
N ALA A 114 7.67 -9.53 -14.94
CA ALA A 114 7.90 -10.88 -14.47
C ALA A 114 6.92 -11.88 -15.10
N LEU A 115 5.63 -11.52 -15.21
CA LEU A 115 4.62 -12.34 -15.91
C LEU A 115 4.94 -12.52 -17.39
N LEU A 116 5.24 -11.42 -18.09
CA LEU A 116 5.54 -11.44 -19.52
C LEU A 116 6.82 -12.23 -19.80
N SER A 117 7.83 -12.10 -18.95
CA SER A 117 9.07 -12.88 -19.01
C SER A 117 8.79 -14.37 -18.77
N ALA A 118 8.05 -14.73 -17.73
CA ALA A 118 7.68 -16.13 -17.45
C ALA A 118 6.88 -16.75 -18.60
N ARG A 119 5.97 -15.97 -19.20
CA ARG A 119 5.23 -16.35 -20.39
C ARG A 119 6.13 -16.61 -21.59
N THR A 120 7.01 -15.67 -21.93
CA THR A 120 7.95 -15.82 -23.05
C THR A 120 8.85 -17.04 -22.88
N HIS A 121 9.35 -17.27 -21.66
CA HIS A 121 10.13 -18.47 -21.35
C HIS A 121 9.32 -19.76 -21.49
N HIS A 122 8.08 -19.78 -21.01
CA HIS A 122 7.21 -20.96 -21.08
C HIS A 122 6.86 -21.35 -22.51
N LEU A 123 6.58 -20.37 -23.36
CA LEU A 123 6.14 -20.60 -24.74
C LEU A 123 7.30 -20.73 -25.74
N GLY A 124 8.51 -20.33 -25.36
CA GLY A 124 9.68 -20.32 -26.25
C GLY A 124 9.57 -19.33 -27.40
N THR A 125 8.65 -18.36 -27.33
CA THR A 125 8.48 -17.29 -28.32
C THR A 125 8.61 -15.91 -27.69
N GLN A 126 9.31 -15.00 -28.38
CA GLN A 126 9.56 -13.64 -27.91
C GLN A 126 8.42 -12.68 -28.22
N GLU A 127 7.61 -12.95 -29.24
CA GLU A 127 6.52 -12.08 -29.66
C GLU A 127 5.20 -12.85 -29.76
N LEU A 128 4.15 -12.26 -29.19
CA LEU A 128 2.77 -12.71 -29.30
C LEU A 128 1.89 -11.59 -29.83
N PRO A 129 0.77 -11.90 -30.52
CA PRO A 129 -0.20 -10.89 -30.94
C PRO A 129 -0.72 -10.00 -29.80
N SER A 130 -0.81 -10.54 -28.58
CA SER A 130 -1.22 -9.80 -27.38
C SER A 130 -0.20 -8.73 -26.95
N ASP A 131 1.05 -8.77 -27.44
CA ASP A 131 2.06 -7.76 -27.11
C ASP A 131 1.70 -6.35 -27.61
N ARG A 132 0.86 -6.28 -28.65
CA ARG A 132 0.28 -5.02 -29.11
C ARG A 132 -0.54 -4.32 -28.03
N TYR A 133 -1.27 -5.09 -27.21
CA TYR A 133 -2.02 -4.53 -26.09
C TYR A 133 -1.08 -3.91 -25.07
N TYR A 134 -0.05 -4.63 -24.61
CA TYR A 134 0.91 -4.12 -23.62
C TYR A 134 1.66 -2.89 -24.12
N ARG A 135 2.16 -2.92 -25.36
CA ARG A 135 2.81 -1.77 -25.99
C ARG A 135 1.92 -0.52 -25.99
N SER A 136 0.63 -0.68 -26.28
CA SER A 136 -0.33 0.43 -26.29
C SER A 136 -0.61 1.06 -24.92
N LYS A 137 -0.31 0.34 -23.81
CA LYS A 137 -0.61 0.78 -22.44
C LYS A 137 0.63 1.24 -21.68
N LEU A 138 1.79 0.68 -22.00
CA LEU A 138 3.04 0.91 -21.28
C LEU A 138 3.86 2.08 -21.83
N ASP A 139 3.32 2.88 -22.75
CA ASP A 139 4.03 4.04 -23.32
C ASP A 139 5.38 3.63 -23.93
N LEU A 140 5.35 2.55 -24.72
CA LEU A 140 6.53 1.97 -25.35
C LEU A 140 6.80 2.60 -26.72
N ARG A 141 8.08 2.71 -27.06
CA ARG A 141 8.55 3.08 -28.40
C ARG A 141 8.26 1.94 -29.37
N GLU A 142 8.06 2.28 -30.65
CA GLU A 142 7.68 1.29 -31.68
C GLU A 142 8.69 0.15 -31.81
N ASP A 143 9.99 0.47 -31.81
CA ASP A 143 11.07 -0.51 -32.07
C ASP A 143 11.78 -1.04 -30.81
N GLU A 144 11.32 -0.70 -29.61
CA GLU A 144 11.99 -1.19 -28.39
C GLU A 144 11.46 -2.58 -27.97
N PRO A 145 12.32 -3.49 -27.45
CA PRO A 145 11.88 -4.76 -26.90
C PRO A 145 10.92 -4.56 -25.72
N LEU A 146 9.86 -5.38 -25.63
CA LEU A 146 8.77 -5.21 -24.66
C LEU A 146 9.28 -5.12 -23.21
N LEU A 147 10.16 -6.04 -22.81
CA LEU A 147 10.67 -6.10 -21.42
C LEU A 147 11.64 -4.96 -21.10
N GLU A 148 12.46 -4.53 -22.06
CA GLU A 148 13.39 -3.40 -21.91
C GLU A 148 12.64 -2.07 -21.87
N GLY A 149 11.57 -1.95 -22.66
CA GLY A 149 10.69 -0.79 -22.64
C GLY A 149 10.03 -0.61 -21.26
N ILE A 150 9.61 -1.68 -20.61
CA ILE A 150 9.08 -1.62 -19.22
C ILE A 150 10.14 -1.08 -18.26
N ASP A 151 11.40 -1.53 -18.36
CA ASP A 151 12.49 -1.02 -17.51
C ASP A 151 12.75 0.46 -17.75
N ARG A 152 12.75 0.91 -19.01
CA ARG A 152 12.90 2.32 -19.36
C ARG A 152 11.78 3.16 -18.74
N VAL A 153 10.53 2.71 -18.85
CA VAL A 153 9.38 3.41 -18.29
C VAL A 153 9.50 3.50 -16.77
N ALA A 154 9.78 2.38 -16.09
CA ALA A 154 9.99 2.34 -14.65
C ALA A 154 11.13 3.28 -14.19
N ALA A 155 12.24 3.32 -14.93
CA ALA A 155 13.36 4.21 -14.65
C ALA A 155 13.00 5.70 -14.86
N GLY A 156 12.16 6.00 -15.85
CA GLY A 156 11.74 7.36 -16.21
C GLY A 156 10.57 7.92 -15.39
N LEU A 157 9.95 7.13 -14.51
CA LEU A 157 8.85 7.60 -13.68
C LEU A 157 9.30 8.74 -12.74
N PRO A 158 8.56 9.87 -12.68
CA PRO A 158 8.77 10.87 -11.64
C PRO A 158 8.42 10.27 -10.27
N GLU A 159 8.90 10.88 -9.19
CA GLU A 159 8.59 10.41 -7.83
C GLU A 159 7.08 10.32 -7.53
N TRP A 160 6.32 11.25 -8.14
CA TRP A 160 4.87 11.34 -8.05
C TRP A 160 4.26 11.30 -9.46
N PRO A 161 4.03 10.12 -10.04
CA PRO A 161 3.39 10.00 -11.34
C PRO A 161 1.97 10.57 -11.33
N GLY A 162 1.49 11.08 -12.47
CA GLY A 162 0.10 11.46 -12.60
C GLY A 162 -0.82 10.23 -12.52
N ALA A 163 -1.90 10.30 -11.76
CA ALA A 163 -2.96 9.30 -11.60
C ALA A 163 -3.49 8.74 -12.90
N THR A 164 -3.80 9.56 -13.91
CA THR A 164 -4.22 9.04 -15.22
C THR A 164 -3.11 8.19 -15.84
N TYR A 165 -1.86 8.64 -15.76
CA TYR A 165 -0.73 7.86 -16.27
C TYR A 165 -0.52 6.57 -15.48
N ALA A 166 -0.63 6.61 -14.14
CA ALA A 166 -0.53 5.43 -13.29
C ALA A 166 -1.67 4.43 -13.51
N GLU A 167 -2.91 4.91 -13.69
CA GLU A 167 -4.04 4.07 -14.12
C GLU A 167 -3.69 3.33 -15.40
N TRP A 168 -3.21 4.05 -16.42
CA TRP A 168 -2.82 3.46 -17.70
C TRP A 168 -1.71 2.40 -17.55
N LEU A 169 -0.66 2.72 -16.80
CA LEU A 169 0.48 1.83 -16.56
C LEU A 169 0.14 0.59 -15.72
N THR A 170 -0.96 0.58 -14.98
CA THR A 170 -1.43 -0.60 -14.22
C THR A 170 -2.44 -1.46 -14.98
N ARG A 171 -2.96 -1.03 -16.14
CA ARG A 171 -3.86 -1.89 -16.95
C ARG A 171 -3.23 -3.22 -17.37
N PRO A 172 -1.95 -3.29 -17.77
CA PRO A 172 -1.28 -4.53 -18.14
C PRO A 172 -1.38 -5.68 -17.12
N ILE A 173 -1.19 -5.41 -15.82
CA ILE A 173 -1.22 -6.47 -14.81
C ILE A 173 -2.60 -7.13 -14.73
N GLN A 174 -3.68 -6.34 -14.82
CA GLN A 174 -5.05 -6.87 -14.91
C GLN A 174 -5.27 -7.56 -16.26
N GLY A 175 -4.87 -6.89 -17.35
CA GLY A 175 -5.09 -7.34 -18.73
C GLY A 175 -4.54 -8.75 -19.00
N TYR A 176 -3.43 -9.10 -18.35
CA TYR A 176 -2.83 -10.43 -18.44
C TYR A 176 -3.81 -11.56 -18.07
N PHE A 177 -4.75 -11.31 -17.15
CA PHE A 177 -5.70 -12.32 -16.68
C PHE A 177 -7.05 -12.30 -17.43
N ASN A 178 -7.26 -11.42 -18.42
CA ASN A 178 -8.54 -11.29 -19.14
C ASN A 178 -8.86 -12.44 -20.11
N GLY A 179 -8.04 -13.50 -20.15
CA GLY A 179 -8.29 -14.69 -20.96
C GLY A 179 -7.68 -14.68 -22.38
N GLU A 180 -7.04 -13.58 -22.79
CA GLU A 180 -6.33 -13.50 -24.08
C GLU A 180 -4.91 -14.10 -24.01
N GLU A 181 -4.33 -14.18 -22.82
CA GLU A 181 -3.00 -14.77 -22.61
C GLU A 181 -3.06 -16.29 -22.46
N PRO A 182 -2.05 -17.00 -23.00
CA PRO A 182 -1.88 -18.42 -22.73
C PRO A 182 -1.86 -18.72 -21.22
N ALA A 183 -2.54 -19.79 -20.82
CA ALA A 183 -2.61 -20.18 -19.42
C ALA A 183 -1.23 -20.66 -18.93
N LEU A 184 -0.57 -19.85 -18.10
CA LEU A 184 0.61 -20.32 -17.37
C LEU A 184 0.20 -21.28 -16.26
N PRO A 185 0.97 -22.36 -16.05
CA PRO A 185 0.91 -23.18 -14.85
C PRO A 185 1.03 -22.36 -13.56
N ASP A 186 0.30 -22.75 -12.51
CA ASP A 186 0.29 -22.06 -11.23
C ASP A 186 1.70 -21.95 -10.60
N ASP A 187 2.58 -22.94 -10.80
CA ASP A 187 3.94 -22.89 -10.28
C ASP A 187 4.78 -21.78 -10.93
N LEU A 188 4.60 -21.53 -12.23
CA LEU A 188 5.26 -20.45 -12.94
C LEU A 188 4.68 -19.09 -12.55
N LEU A 189 3.35 -18.99 -12.39
CA LEU A 189 2.70 -17.79 -11.87
C LEU A 189 3.21 -17.43 -10.48
N ASN A 190 3.27 -18.41 -9.58
CA ASN A 190 3.80 -18.21 -8.23
C ASN A 190 5.28 -17.80 -8.27
N ARG A 191 6.11 -18.43 -9.10
CA ARG A 191 7.52 -18.04 -9.22
C ARG A 191 7.69 -16.60 -9.70
N ALA A 192 6.87 -16.16 -10.66
CA ALA A 192 6.93 -14.81 -11.22
C ALA A 192 6.37 -13.74 -10.27
N LEU A 193 5.22 -13.99 -9.65
CA LEU A 193 4.47 -12.95 -8.92
C LEU A 193 4.68 -12.94 -7.41
N LYS A 194 5.12 -14.04 -6.80
CA LYS A 194 5.31 -14.12 -5.34
C LYS A 194 6.26 -13.06 -4.78
N PRO A 195 7.35 -12.65 -5.47
CA PRO A 195 8.16 -11.50 -5.04
C PRO A 195 7.37 -10.19 -4.91
N HIS A 196 6.30 -10.02 -5.68
CA HIS A 196 5.47 -8.81 -5.73
C HIS A 196 4.15 -8.93 -4.96
N LEU A 197 3.90 -10.08 -4.32
CA LEU A 197 2.64 -10.37 -3.61
C LEU A 197 2.31 -9.32 -2.56
N SER A 198 3.31 -8.88 -1.79
CA SER A 198 3.10 -7.88 -0.73
C SER A 198 2.56 -6.57 -1.30
N THR A 199 3.08 -6.12 -2.44
CA THR A 199 2.65 -4.89 -3.10
C THR A 199 1.25 -5.03 -3.70
N LEU A 200 1.02 -6.12 -4.45
CA LEU A 200 -0.30 -6.41 -5.06
C LEU A 200 -1.39 -6.52 -4.00
N LEU A 201 -1.11 -7.22 -2.89
CA LEU A 201 -2.04 -7.35 -1.77
C LEU A 201 -2.27 -6.00 -1.06
N THR A 202 -1.22 -5.21 -0.82
CA THR A 202 -1.36 -3.87 -0.21
C THR A 202 -2.27 -2.98 -1.06
N LEU A 203 -2.07 -2.97 -2.37
CA LEU A 203 -2.90 -2.20 -3.31
C LEU A 203 -4.34 -2.73 -3.38
N ALA A 204 -4.53 -4.05 -3.35
CA ALA A 204 -5.86 -4.64 -3.33
C ALA A 204 -6.64 -4.25 -2.05
N ILE A 205 -5.99 -4.30 -0.90
CA ILE A 205 -6.58 -3.84 0.38
C ILE A 205 -6.85 -2.33 0.34
N ARG A 206 -5.96 -1.55 -0.28
CA ARG A 206 -6.16 -0.12 -0.46
C ARG A 206 -7.37 0.19 -1.33
N ALA A 207 -7.58 -0.56 -2.41
CA ALA A 207 -8.76 -0.44 -3.27
C ALA A 207 -10.05 -0.73 -2.49
N PHE A 208 -10.05 -1.80 -1.69
CA PHE A 208 -11.17 -2.14 -0.81
C PHE A 208 -11.44 -1.06 0.23
N TRP A 209 -10.42 -0.58 0.94
CA TRP A 209 -10.57 0.47 1.95
C TRP A 209 -11.16 1.75 1.35
N ARG A 210 -10.79 2.12 0.12
CA ARG A 210 -11.37 3.27 -0.57
C ARG A 210 -12.82 3.07 -0.97
N ALA A 211 -13.23 1.84 -1.26
CA ALA A 211 -14.62 1.53 -1.58
C ALA A 211 -15.51 1.52 -0.32
N GLU A 212 -15.02 0.92 0.77
CA GLU A 212 -15.84 0.59 1.94
C GLU A 212 -15.56 1.46 3.18
N GLY A 213 -14.44 2.19 3.21
CA GLY A 213 -13.98 2.95 4.38
C GLY A 213 -13.57 2.09 5.58
N LYS A 214 -13.47 0.77 5.40
CA LYS A 214 -13.27 -0.22 6.47
C LYS A 214 -11.95 -0.98 6.30
N PRO A 215 -11.32 -1.41 7.41
CA PRO A 215 -10.15 -2.27 7.34
C PRO A 215 -10.51 -3.72 6.96
N VAL A 216 -9.49 -4.44 6.53
CA VAL A 216 -9.48 -5.90 6.34
C VAL A 216 -8.92 -6.53 7.62
N THR A 217 -9.81 -6.68 8.61
CA THR A 217 -9.56 -7.25 9.94
C THR A 217 -10.50 -8.43 10.18
N ASP A 218 -10.15 -9.33 11.10
CA ASP A 218 -11.07 -10.40 11.49
C ASP A 218 -12.29 -9.81 12.21
N ALA A 219 -13.49 -10.36 11.98
CA ALA A 219 -14.77 -9.80 12.48
C ALA A 219 -14.81 -9.59 14.01
N ASN A 220 -14.00 -10.35 14.76
CA ASN A 220 -13.89 -10.21 16.22
C ASN A 220 -13.08 -8.98 16.68
N ASN A 221 -12.33 -8.33 15.78
CA ASN A 221 -11.56 -7.11 16.06
C ASN A 221 -12.34 -5.79 15.79
N ASP A 222 -13.50 -5.87 15.14
CA ASP A 222 -14.34 -4.70 14.82
C ASP A 222 -15.32 -4.34 15.94
N SER A 223 -15.43 -5.16 16.99
CA SER A 223 -16.21 -4.80 18.18
C SER A 223 -15.49 -3.70 18.98
N PRO A 224 -16.20 -2.62 19.38
CA PRO A 224 -15.68 -1.61 20.30
C PRO A 224 -15.62 -2.20 21.71
N THR A 225 -14.80 -3.24 21.89
CA THR A 225 -14.26 -3.54 23.21
C THR A 225 -13.53 -2.29 23.66
N LEU A 226 -13.69 -1.91 24.93
CA LEU A 226 -12.94 -0.83 25.59
C LEU A 226 -11.43 -1.06 25.36
N GLY A 227 -10.95 -0.57 24.23
CA GLY A 227 -9.60 -0.78 23.76
C GLY A 227 -8.66 0.02 24.63
N ASN A 228 -7.46 -0.49 24.87
CA ASN A 228 -6.41 0.32 25.49
C ASN A 228 -6.06 1.44 24.51
N MET A 229 -6.65 2.62 24.68
CA MET A 229 -6.20 3.82 23.99
C MET A 229 -4.78 4.10 24.44
N ARG A 230 -3.85 4.14 23.50
CA ARG A 230 -2.46 4.49 23.75
C ARG A 230 -2.12 5.72 22.94
N GLN A 231 -1.72 6.78 23.62
CA GLN A 231 -1.07 7.91 22.97
C GLN A 231 0.41 7.55 22.76
N LEU A 232 0.91 7.84 21.56
CA LEU A 232 2.35 7.83 21.31
C LEU A 232 2.92 9.20 21.72
N ASN A 233 4.23 9.26 21.90
CA ASN A 233 4.88 10.54 22.15
C ASN A 233 4.57 11.50 20.98
N PRO A 234 4.12 12.73 21.26
CA PRO A 234 3.91 13.71 20.22
C PRO A 234 5.24 14.05 19.56
N LEU A 235 5.20 14.25 18.25
CA LEU A 235 6.33 14.76 17.48
C LEU A 235 6.19 16.27 17.37
N GLU A 236 7.19 17.01 17.84
CA GLU A 236 7.23 18.47 17.78
C GLU A 236 8.37 18.92 16.86
N LEU A 237 8.07 19.77 15.88
CA LEU A 237 9.06 20.33 14.97
C LEU A 237 8.60 21.71 14.48
N ASP A 238 9.50 22.70 14.53
CA ASP A 238 9.24 24.06 14.06
C ASP A 238 7.92 24.64 14.58
N GLY A 239 7.60 24.45 15.87
CA GLY A 239 6.36 24.95 16.48
C GLY A 239 5.06 24.23 16.06
N LEU A 240 5.17 23.16 15.27
CA LEU A 240 4.07 22.26 14.92
C LEU A 240 4.11 21.00 15.78
N THR A 241 2.94 20.46 16.10
CA THR A 241 2.83 19.24 16.90
C THR A 241 1.98 18.20 16.21
N LEU A 242 2.48 16.97 16.10
CA LEU A 242 1.73 15.82 15.61
C LEU A 242 1.55 14.78 16.72
N SER A 243 0.31 14.63 17.18
CA SER A 243 -0.06 13.70 18.24
C SER A 243 -0.73 12.46 17.68
N PHE A 244 -0.20 11.27 18.00
CA PHE A 244 -0.76 10.01 17.53
C PHE A 244 -1.55 9.29 18.62
N THR A 245 -2.70 8.75 18.25
CA THR A 245 -3.51 7.88 19.10
C THR A 245 -3.68 6.53 18.43
N VAL A 246 -3.38 5.46 19.17
CA VAL A 246 -3.62 4.09 18.76
C VAL A 246 -4.78 3.54 19.58
N MET A 247 -5.85 3.13 18.90
CA MET A 247 -6.97 2.44 19.50
C MET A 247 -7.19 1.11 18.76
N ASN A 248 -6.99 0.00 19.46
CA ASN A 248 -6.93 -1.35 18.89
C ASN A 248 -5.82 -1.46 17.81
N GLN A 249 -6.18 -1.35 16.53
CA GLN A 249 -5.26 -1.31 15.39
C GLN A 249 -5.44 -0.05 14.53
N ARG A 250 -6.29 0.89 14.96
CA ARG A 250 -6.53 2.15 14.28
C ARG A 250 -5.54 3.19 14.80
N LEU A 251 -4.63 3.61 13.94
CA LEU A 251 -3.82 4.80 14.15
C LEU A 251 -4.61 6.02 13.66
N SER A 252 -4.76 7.02 14.53
CA SER A 252 -5.20 8.36 14.16
C SER A 252 -4.17 9.37 14.61
N ALA A 253 -4.14 10.53 13.97
CA ALA A 253 -3.27 11.64 14.35
C ALA A 253 -4.06 12.94 14.43
N ILE A 254 -3.58 13.87 15.26
CA ILE A 254 -4.03 15.25 15.30
C ILE A 254 -2.81 16.10 15.01
N LEU A 255 -2.91 16.94 13.98
CA LEU A 255 -1.92 17.95 13.66
C LEU A 255 -2.38 19.28 14.26
N ASP A 256 -1.53 19.84 15.11
CA ASP A 256 -1.62 21.20 15.62
C ASP A 256 -0.67 22.10 14.82
N PHE A 257 -1.24 23.13 14.20
CA PHE A 257 -0.47 24.11 13.44
C PHE A 257 0.17 25.20 14.31
N GLY A 258 -0.06 25.18 15.62
CA GLY A 258 0.56 26.09 16.57
C GLY A 258 0.26 27.55 16.25
N ASP A 259 1.34 28.34 16.07
CA ASP A 259 1.27 29.77 15.75
C ASP A 259 0.80 30.06 14.32
N ILE A 260 0.90 29.08 13.41
CA ILE A 260 0.51 29.23 12.00
C ILE A 260 -1.02 29.30 11.85
N CYS A 261 -1.74 28.45 12.58
CA CYS A 261 -3.20 28.39 12.52
C CYS A 261 -3.78 27.82 13.82
N PRO A 262 -4.73 28.50 14.48
CA PRO A 262 -5.31 28.03 15.76
C PRO A 262 -6.30 26.86 15.59
N MET A 263 -6.27 26.16 14.46
CA MET A 263 -7.17 25.06 14.13
C MET A 263 -6.42 23.74 14.16
N LEU A 264 -7.11 22.68 14.60
CA LEU A 264 -6.57 21.32 14.58
C LEU A 264 -7.05 20.57 13.34
N LEU A 265 -6.15 19.80 12.73
CA LEU A 265 -6.44 18.89 11.64
C LEU A 265 -6.49 17.45 12.16
N SER A 266 -7.61 16.75 11.91
CA SER A 266 -7.81 15.37 12.35
C SER A 266 -7.54 14.38 11.22
N LEU A 267 -6.60 13.47 11.44
CA LEU A 267 -6.20 12.41 10.52
C LEU A 267 -6.70 11.07 11.07
N SER A 268 -7.89 10.66 10.64
CA SER A 268 -8.68 9.67 11.36
C SER A 268 -8.31 8.20 11.11
N SER A 269 -7.38 7.91 10.20
CA SER A 269 -6.96 6.54 9.87
C SER A 269 -5.53 6.49 9.32
N PRO A 270 -4.85 5.32 9.36
CA PRO A 270 -3.50 5.20 8.84
C PRO A 270 -3.35 5.62 7.36
N PRO A 271 -4.25 5.22 6.44
CA PRO A 271 -4.12 5.67 5.06
C PRO A 271 -4.37 7.17 4.88
N ILE A 272 -5.23 7.78 5.71
CA ILE A 272 -5.44 9.23 5.70
C ILE A 272 -4.17 9.98 6.14
N ILE A 273 -3.46 9.46 7.15
CA ILE A 273 -2.20 10.04 7.62
C ILE A 273 -1.16 10.01 6.50
N ASN A 274 -0.98 8.86 5.86
CA ASN A 274 0.01 8.71 4.80
C ASN A 274 -0.31 9.51 3.54
N ASP A 275 -1.57 9.52 3.11
CA ASP A 275 -2.03 10.38 2.02
C ASP A 275 -1.75 11.86 2.30
N PHE A 276 -1.95 12.30 3.54
CA PHE A 276 -1.64 13.67 3.93
C PHE A 276 -0.13 13.94 3.87
N PHE A 277 0.71 13.02 4.38
CA PHE A 277 2.16 13.15 4.31
C PHE A 277 2.70 13.22 2.88
N ASP A 278 2.18 12.37 1.99
CA ASP A 278 2.50 12.39 0.56
C ASP A 278 2.11 13.72 -0.07
N LEU A 279 0.88 14.17 0.20
CA LEU A 279 0.32 15.40 -0.33
C LEU A 279 1.16 16.64 0.05
N VAL A 280 1.50 16.82 1.32
CA VAL A 280 2.28 17.98 1.78
C VAL A 280 3.75 17.92 1.32
N THR A 281 4.31 16.71 1.23
CA THR A 281 5.69 16.51 0.79
C THR A 281 5.87 16.78 -0.70
N ALA A 282 4.88 16.40 -1.51
CA ALA A 282 4.92 16.61 -2.95
C ALA A 282 4.60 18.05 -3.35
N ALA A 283 3.67 18.72 -2.63
CA ALA A 283 3.27 20.10 -2.91
C ALA A 283 4.41 21.12 -2.72
N THR A 284 5.38 20.83 -1.85
CA THR A 284 6.52 21.73 -1.56
C THR A 284 7.67 21.60 -2.56
N ARG A 285 7.55 20.75 -3.59
CA ARG A 285 8.59 20.58 -4.60
C ARG A 285 8.34 21.45 -5.83
N SER A 286 9.42 21.99 -6.40
CA SER A 286 9.39 22.79 -7.62
C SER A 286 9.16 21.91 -8.86
N GLY A 287 8.22 22.31 -9.73
CA GLY A 287 7.96 21.64 -11.02
C GLY A 287 6.86 20.56 -11.00
N THR A 288 6.31 20.27 -9.83
CA THR A 288 5.26 19.26 -9.60
C THR A 288 3.87 19.90 -9.63
N ARG A 289 3.37 20.30 -10.81
CA ARG A 289 1.92 20.56 -10.98
C ARG A 289 1.22 19.21 -11.07
N HIS A 290 0.50 18.83 -10.01
CA HIS A 290 -0.35 17.64 -10.04
C HIS A 290 -1.82 18.06 -9.99
N PRO A 291 -2.52 18.05 -11.14
CA PRO A 291 -3.96 18.33 -11.21
C PRO A 291 -4.81 17.43 -10.30
N GLN A 292 -4.26 16.32 -9.84
CA GLN A 292 -4.95 15.35 -8.97
C GLN A 292 -4.89 15.72 -7.48
N TYR A 293 -4.02 16.66 -7.10
CA TYR A 293 -4.11 17.31 -5.78
C TYR A 293 -5.27 18.30 -5.71
N GLU A 294 -6.11 18.38 -6.74
CA GLU A 294 -7.36 19.15 -6.75
C GLU A 294 -8.60 18.24 -6.66
N ALA A 295 -8.41 16.91 -6.62
CA ALA A 295 -9.49 15.94 -6.63
C ALA A 295 -9.60 15.20 -5.28
N GLY A 296 -10.83 15.06 -4.77
CA GLY A 296 -11.12 14.46 -3.48
C GLY A 296 -11.37 15.48 -2.36
N PRO A 297 -11.82 15.00 -1.19
CA PRO A 297 -12.15 15.86 -0.06
C PRO A 297 -10.91 16.52 0.54
N ARG A 298 -9.79 15.79 0.65
CA ARG A 298 -8.50 16.33 1.11
C ARG A 298 -7.56 16.56 -0.05
N ARG A 299 -7.17 17.83 -0.29
CA ARG A 299 -6.50 18.24 -1.53
C ARG A 299 -5.71 19.54 -1.31
N ILE A 300 -4.66 19.83 -2.10
CA ILE A 300 -3.85 21.05 -2.00
C ILE A 300 -3.86 21.81 -3.32
N SER A 301 -4.28 23.07 -3.26
CA SER A 301 -4.10 24.03 -4.36
C SER A 301 -2.76 24.75 -4.20
N LEU A 302 -1.98 24.79 -5.28
CA LEU A 302 -0.69 25.48 -5.31
C LEU A 302 -0.87 27.01 -5.41
N PRO A 303 0.12 27.80 -4.93
CA PRO A 303 0.14 29.25 -5.13
C PRO A 303 -0.01 29.61 -6.61
N THR A 304 -0.89 30.57 -6.90
CA THR A 304 -1.05 31.18 -8.22
C THR A 304 -0.38 32.54 -8.28
N GLN A 305 -0.22 33.12 -9.48
CA GLN A 305 0.35 34.46 -9.64
C GLN A 305 -0.43 35.53 -8.85
N HIS A 306 -1.75 35.35 -8.71
CA HIS A 306 -2.62 36.30 -8.00
C HIS A 306 -2.81 35.96 -6.53
N TYR A 307 -2.58 34.70 -6.14
CA TYR A 307 -2.78 34.22 -4.77
C TYR A 307 -1.58 33.37 -4.35
N LYS A 308 -0.64 33.99 -3.63
CA LYS A 308 0.69 33.42 -3.30
C LYS A 308 0.68 32.37 -2.18
N LYS A 309 -0.48 31.84 -1.80
CA LYS A 309 -0.64 30.87 -0.71
C LYS A 309 -1.06 29.50 -1.24
N PHE A 310 -0.62 28.47 -0.54
CA PHE A 310 -1.19 27.13 -0.62
C PHE A 310 -2.58 27.12 0.03
N VAL A 311 -3.50 26.35 -0.53
CA VAL A 311 -4.80 26.07 0.11
C VAL A 311 -4.93 24.57 0.33
N LEU A 312 -4.87 24.14 1.59
CA LEU A 312 -5.20 22.78 2.00
C LEU A 312 -6.70 22.72 2.26
N TRP A 313 -7.39 21.89 1.50
CA TRP A 313 -8.80 21.56 1.71
C TRP A 313 -8.84 20.25 2.51
N ASP A 314 -9.66 20.17 3.55
CA ASP A 314 -9.88 18.96 4.37
C ASP A 314 -11.29 18.37 4.20
N GLY A 315 -12.05 18.91 3.24
CA GLY A 315 -13.43 18.55 2.95
C GLY A 315 -14.42 19.53 3.57
N ASP A 316 -14.29 19.79 4.87
CA ASP A 316 -15.12 20.75 5.61
C ASP A 316 -14.43 22.11 5.84
N LYS A 317 -13.10 22.14 5.81
CA LYS A 317 -12.27 23.30 6.14
C LYS A 317 -11.22 23.57 5.08
N ASN A 318 -10.85 24.84 4.98
CA ASN A 318 -9.76 25.31 4.13
C ASN A 318 -8.71 26.01 5.00
N PHE A 319 -7.47 25.61 4.84
CA PHE A 319 -6.32 26.19 5.51
C PHE A 319 -5.44 26.88 4.47
N HIS A 320 -4.94 28.05 4.81
CA HIS A 320 -4.20 28.91 3.90
C HIS A 320 -2.79 29.10 4.43
N PHE A 321 -1.79 28.60 3.70
CA PHE A 321 -0.41 28.58 4.14
C PHE A 321 0.50 29.33 3.17
N GLU A 322 1.40 30.15 3.70
CA GLU A 322 2.55 30.67 2.97
C GLU A 322 3.53 29.54 2.61
N ILE A 323 4.45 29.81 1.68
CA ILE A 323 5.42 28.80 1.21
C ILE A 323 6.25 28.22 2.37
N ALA A 324 6.79 29.09 3.24
CA ALA A 324 7.60 28.67 4.38
C ALA A 324 6.82 27.86 5.42
N GLU A 325 5.53 28.16 5.60
CA GLU A 325 4.64 27.41 6.50
C GLU A 325 4.37 26.01 5.95
N MET A 326 4.18 25.91 4.64
CA MET A 326 3.99 24.63 3.97
C MET A 326 5.25 23.76 4.00
N GLU A 327 6.43 24.37 3.91
CA GLU A 327 7.72 23.69 4.12
C GLU A 327 7.86 23.13 5.54
N ARG A 328 7.48 23.89 6.58
CA ARG A 328 7.45 23.40 7.98
C ARG A 328 6.56 22.16 8.13
N ILE A 329 5.35 22.20 7.56
CA ILE A 329 4.41 21.06 7.59
C ILE A 329 5.01 19.83 6.86
N ALA A 330 5.63 20.04 5.70
CA ALA A 330 6.29 18.95 4.96
C ALA A 330 7.48 18.37 5.72
N ASN A 331 8.25 19.18 6.44
CA ASN A 331 9.34 18.71 7.29
C ASN A 331 8.83 17.85 8.46
N LEU A 332 7.73 18.26 9.11
CA LEU A 332 7.09 17.48 10.16
C LEU A 332 6.63 16.12 9.64
N ALA A 333 6.03 16.05 8.45
CA ALA A 333 5.63 14.80 7.81
C ALA A 333 6.83 13.87 7.54
N ARG A 334 7.95 14.41 7.04
CA ARG A 334 9.19 13.65 6.81
C ARG A 334 9.79 13.13 8.12
N ALA A 335 9.79 13.96 9.17
CA ALA A 335 10.25 13.58 10.50
C ALA A 335 9.38 12.48 11.10
N ALA A 336 8.06 12.58 10.98
CA ALA A 336 7.12 11.55 11.42
C ALA A 336 7.35 10.20 10.71
N ARG A 337 7.59 10.21 9.40
CA ARG A 337 7.94 9.00 8.63
C ARG A 337 9.25 8.35 9.04
N SER A 338 10.15 9.12 9.65
CA SER A 338 11.44 8.63 10.14
C SER A 338 11.36 8.22 11.61
N ASP A 339 10.25 8.47 12.30
CA ASP A 339 10.07 8.13 13.71
C ASP A 339 9.86 6.61 13.89
N PRO A 340 10.69 5.91 14.68
CA PRO A 340 10.58 4.46 14.86
C PRO A 340 9.24 4.00 15.45
N ASN A 341 8.59 4.82 16.29
CA ASN A 341 7.28 4.49 16.85
C ASN A 341 6.23 4.52 15.74
N PHE A 342 6.24 5.55 14.89
CA PHE A 342 5.33 5.64 13.74
C PHE A 342 5.52 4.46 12.77
N ILE A 343 6.76 4.20 12.34
CA ILE A 343 7.10 3.12 11.40
C ILE A 343 6.60 1.75 11.90
N SER A 344 6.75 1.46 13.19
CA SER A 344 6.31 0.19 13.77
C SER A 344 4.80 -0.04 13.67
N HIS A 345 4.01 1.04 13.84
CA HIS A 345 2.55 1.01 13.76
C HIS A 345 2.06 1.04 12.30
N GLU A 346 2.75 1.76 11.43
CA GLU A 346 2.51 1.75 9.99
C GLU A 346 2.68 0.34 9.40
N LYS A 347 3.79 -0.34 9.73
CA LYS A 347 4.04 -1.71 9.26
C LYS A 347 2.95 -2.69 9.70
N ALA A 348 2.44 -2.54 10.92
CA ALA A 348 1.35 -3.37 11.43
C ALA A 348 0.01 -3.10 10.71
N THR A 349 -0.20 -1.89 10.20
CA THR A 349 -1.45 -1.47 9.57
C THR A 349 -1.45 -1.64 8.04
N ARG A 350 -0.30 -1.85 7.40
CA ARG A 350 -0.14 -2.05 5.95
C ARG A 350 -1.14 -3.05 5.35
N LEU A 351 -1.19 -4.28 5.87
CA LEU A 351 -2.10 -5.33 5.36
C LEU A 351 -3.47 -5.38 6.06
N ALA A 352 -3.80 -4.37 6.86
CA ALA A 352 -5.14 -4.20 7.41
C ALA A 352 -5.88 -3.03 6.74
N TYR A 353 -5.15 -1.96 6.40
CA TYR A 353 -5.71 -0.72 5.86
C TYR A 353 -5.21 -0.39 4.45
N GLY A 354 -4.24 -1.14 3.91
CA GLY A 354 -3.61 -0.84 2.62
C GLY A 354 -2.71 0.39 2.70
N VAL A 355 -1.96 0.52 3.80
CA VAL A 355 -1.04 1.65 4.01
C VAL A 355 0.16 1.49 3.08
N ILE A 356 0.53 2.58 2.41
CA ILE A 356 1.48 2.64 1.30
C ILE A 356 2.71 3.41 1.72
#